data_AF-A0A1L9S2L5-F1
#
_entry.id   AF-A0A1L9S2L5-F1
#
_cell.length_a   1.000
_cell.length_b   1.000
_cell.length_c   1.000
_cell.angle_alpha   90.00
_cell.angle_beta   90.00
_cell.angle_gamma   90.00
#
_symmetry.space_group_name_H-M   'P 1'
#
loop_
_entity.id
_entity.type
_entity.pdbx_description
1 polymer ?
#
loop_
_entity_poly.entity_id
_entity_poly.type
_entity_poly.pdbx_seq_one_letter_code
_entity_poly.pdbx_strand_id
1 'polypeptide(L)'
;MTKEIRRSHHPVGVRIQALALMTHGVDIRLVEQVTGMPRQTIQFWVRKARERGYNPYVDSRIRIEYVEDGKRSGRPRTSRSTGLSVLELVEQNRAQGGV
;
A
#
# COMPACT_ATOMS: atom_id res chain seq x y z
N MET A 1 -15.33 25.14 17.60
CA MET A 1 -15.39 24.12 16.53
C MET A 1 -14.26 23.14 16.75
N THR A 2 -14.54 22.03 17.43
CA THR A 2 -13.58 21.02 17.86
C THR A 2 -13.06 20.24 16.65
N LYS A 3 -11.76 20.31 16.40
CA LYS A 3 -11.08 19.63 15.31
C LYS A 3 -10.95 18.15 15.69
N GLU A 4 -12.00 17.36 15.45
CA GLU A 4 -11.89 15.90 15.53
C GLU A 4 -10.77 15.46 14.58
N ILE A 5 -9.69 14.92 15.13
CA ILE A 5 -8.67 14.20 14.35
C ILE A 5 -9.31 12.86 13.94
N ARG A 6 -10.26 12.91 13.00
CA ARG A 6 -10.68 11.72 12.28
C ARG A 6 -9.49 11.33 11.44
N ARG A 7 -8.97 10.11 11.64
CA ARG A 7 -8.06 9.50 10.65
C ARG A 7 -8.75 9.66 9.30
N SER A 8 -8.22 10.51 8.42
CA SER A 8 -8.90 10.86 7.17
C SER A 8 -8.85 9.65 6.24
N HIS A 9 -9.78 8.73 6.43
CA HIS A 9 -10.02 7.65 5.48
C HIS A 9 -10.70 8.27 4.27
N HIS A 10 -9.95 8.43 3.19
CA HIS A 10 -10.51 8.87 1.92
C HIS A 10 -11.21 7.67 1.26
N PRO A 11 -12.52 7.73 0.97
CA PRO A 11 -13.24 6.65 0.30
C PRO A 11 -12.64 6.34 -1.08
N VAL A 12 -12.83 5.11 -1.56
CA VAL A 12 -12.35 4.66 -2.88
C VAL A 12 -12.79 5.61 -4.00
N GLY A 13 -14.06 6.05 -4.01
CA GLY A 13 -14.57 6.99 -5.01
C GLY A 13 -13.80 8.32 -5.06
N VAL A 14 -13.43 8.88 -3.90
CA VAL A 14 -12.65 10.13 -3.82
C VAL A 14 -11.24 9.92 -4.38
N ARG A 15 -10.63 8.75 -4.13
CA ARG A 15 -9.32 8.40 -4.69
C ARG A 15 -9.37 8.24 -6.21
N ILE A 16 -10.44 7.63 -6.74
CA ILE A 16 -10.67 7.51 -8.19
C ILE A 16 -10.77 8.92 -8.80
N GLN A 17 -11.57 9.80 -8.20
CA GLN A 17 -11.74 11.17 -8.69
C GLN A 17 -10.42 11.94 -8.67
N ALA A 18 -9.65 11.86 -7.59
CA ALA A 18 -8.33 12.49 -7.49
C ALA A 18 -7.37 11.96 -8.58
N LEU A 19 -7.31 10.64 -8.77
CA LEU A 19 -6.44 10.03 -9.77
C LEU A 19 -6.86 10.39 -11.20
N ALA A 20 -8.16 10.49 -11.48
CA ALA A 20 -8.68 10.92 -12.77
C ALA A 20 -8.26 12.36 -13.08
N LEU A 21 -8.49 13.28 -12.15
CA LEU A 21 -8.09 14.70 -12.31
C LEU A 21 -6.58 14.85 -12.51
N MET A 22 -5.77 14.13 -11.73
CA MET A 22 -4.32 14.12 -11.89
C MET A 22 -3.88 13.53 -13.24
N THR A 23 -4.59 12.52 -13.75
CA THR A 23 -4.34 11.92 -15.08
C THR A 23 -4.60 12.94 -16.19
N HIS A 24 -5.62 13.79 -16.05
CA HIS A 24 -5.96 14.84 -17.01
C HIS A 24 -5.16 16.14 -16.82
N GLY A 25 -4.12 16.14 -15.98
CA GLY A 25 -3.23 17.29 -15.81
C GLY A 25 -3.82 18.46 -15.03
N VAL A 26 -4.90 18.23 -14.26
CA VAL A 26 -5.49 19.26 -13.39
C VAL A 26 -4.50 19.66 -12.30
N ASP A 27 -4.42 20.96 -12.02
CA ASP A 27 -3.53 21.48 -10.97
C ASP A 27 -3.86 20.87 -9.61
N ILE A 28 -2.82 20.42 -8.90
CA ILE A 28 -2.98 19.67 -7.65
C ILE A 28 -3.65 20.47 -6.53
N ARG A 29 -3.57 21.81 -6.54
CA ARG A 29 -4.27 22.66 -5.56
C ARG A 29 -5.77 22.61 -5.80
N LEU A 30 -6.18 22.59 -7.07
CA LEU A 30 -7.59 22.42 -7.42
C LEU A 30 -8.08 21.01 -7.09
N VAL A 31 -7.26 19.98 -7.31
CA VAL A 31 -7.60 18.60 -6.90
C VAL A 31 -7.79 18.50 -5.38
N GLU A 32 -6.93 19.14 -4.59
CA GLU A 32 -7.05 19.21 -3.13
C GLU A 32 -8.36 19.90 -2.70
N GLN A 33 -8.72 21.02 -3.34
CA GLN A 33 -9.99 21.71 -3.09
C GLN A 33 -11.22 20.86 -3.43
N VAL A 34 -11.21 20.18 -4.57
CA VAL A 34 -12.36 19.38 -5.05
C VAL A 34 -12.54 18.10 -4.23
N THR A 35 -11.44 17.44 -3.87
CA THR A 35 -11.48 16.10 -3.25
C THR A 35 -11.37 16.15 -1.73
N GLY A 36 -10.93 17.28 -1.17
CA GLY A 36 -10.56 17.41 0.24
C GLY A 36 -9.33 16.58 0.65
N MET A 37 -8.64 15.95 -0.31
CA MET A 37 -7.45 15.15 -0.06
C MET A 37 -6.22 16.06 0.05
N PRO A 38 -5.39 15.92 1.10
CA PRO A 38 -4.13 16.65 1.17
C PRO A 38 -3.23 16.31 -0.02
N ARG A 39 -2.50 17.30 -0.53
CA ARG A 39 -1.54 17.15 -1.63
C ARG A 39 -0.68 15.88 -1.53
N GLN A 40 -0.11 15.61 -0.36
CA GLN A 40 0.75 14.45 -0.13
C GLN A 40 -0.01 13.12 -0.31
N THR A 41 -1.28 13.06 0.11
CA THR A 41 -2.12 11.88 -0.05
C THR A 41 -2.50 11.67 -1.52
N ILE A 42 -2.77 12.74 -2.27
CA ILE A 42 -3.00 12.67 -3.72
C ILE A 42 -1.77 12.07 -4.42
N GLN A 43 -0.57 12.61 -4.15
CA GLN A 43 0.68 12.12 -4.74
C GLN A 43 0.96 10.66 -4.37
N PHE A 44 0.69 10.27 -3.12
CA PHE A 44 0.81 8.89 -2.67
C PHE A 44 -0.05 7.94 -3.53
N TRP A 45 -1.31 8.30 -3.78
CA TRP A 45 -2.22 7.46 -4.58
C TRP A 45 -1.85 7.43 -6.06
N VAL A 46 -1.39 8.55 -6.63
CA VAL A 46 -0.86 8.58 -8.00
C VAL A 46 0.32 7.62 -8.15
N ARG A 47 1.28 7.67 -7.23
CA ARG A 47 2.44 6.76 -7.23
C ARG A 47 1.98 5.31 -7.08
N LYS A 48 1.11 5.03 -6.11
CA LYS A 48 0.65 3.67 -5.82
C LYS A 48 -0.16 3.05 -6.95
N ALA A 49 -0.97 3.84 -7.67
CA ALA A 49 -1.68 3.36 -8.84
C ALA A 49 -0.68 2.94 -9.94
N ARG A 50 0.36 3.74 -10.19
CA ARG A 50 1.43 3.41 -11.15
C ARG A 50 2.21 2.15 -10.75
N GLU A 51 2.56 2.01 -9.46
CA GLU A 51 3.21 0.80 -8.92
C GLU A 51 2.35 -0.46 -9.12
N ARG A 52 1.03 -0.31 -9.17
CA ARG A 52 0.06 -1.39 -9.44
C ARG A 52 -0.23 -1.60 -10.93
N GLY A 53 0.47 -0.89 -11.82
CA GLY A 53 0.36 -1.07 -13.27
C GLY A 53 -0.65 -0.16 -13.97
N TYR A 54 -1.24 0.82 -13.28
CA TYR A 54 -2.09 1.81 -13.96
C TYR A 54 -1.25 2.66 -14.93
N ASN A 55 -1.59 2.59 -16.22
CA ASN A 55 -0.98 3.39 -17.28
C ASN A 55 -2.07 4.06 -18.15
N PRO A 56 -2.30 5.37 -17.96
CA PRO A 56 -3.38 6.07 -18.66
C PRO A 56 -3.15 6.23 -20.18
N TYR A 57 -1.93 6.00 -20.67
CA TYR A 57 -1.62 6.05 -22.09
C TYR A 57 -1.98 4.75 -22.82
N VAL A 58 -2.18 3.65 -22.09
CA VAL A 58 -2.59 2.34 -22.64
C VAL A 58 -4.06 2.09 -22.37
N ASP A 59 -4.49 2.26 -21.12
CA ASP A 59 -5.90 2.21 -20.70
C ASP A 59 -6.13 3.26 -19.60
N SER A 60 -6.95 4.27 -19.90
CA SER A 60 -7.28 5.36 -18.98
C SER A 60 -8.31 5.00 -17.92
N ARG A 61 -8.92 3.80 -17.98
CA ARG A 61 -9.93 3.38 -17.00
C ARG A 61 -9.26 3.06 -15.66
N ILE A 62 -9.67 3.80 -14.63
CA ILE A 62 -9.20 3.55 -13.26
C ILE A 62 -10.01 2.41 -12.66
N ARG A 63 -9.37 1.25 -12.48
CA ARG A 63 -9.95 0.11 -11.76
C ARG A 63 -9.78 0.28 -10.25
N ILE A 64 -10.72 -0.31 -9.51
CA ILE A 64 -10.75 -0.25 -8.04
C ILE A 64 -9.44 -0.80 -7.42
N GLU A 65 -8.88 -1.86 -8.01
CA GLU A 65 -7.62 -2.50 -7.57
C GLU A 65 -6.43 -1.52 -7.49
N TYR A 66 -6.42 -0.45 -8.28
CA TYR A 66 -5.35 0.56 -8.25
C TYR A 66 -5.44 1.49 -7.05
N VAL A 67 -6.63 1.65 -6.46
CA VAL A 67 -6.92 2.64 -5.40
C VAL A 67 -7.40 2.01 -4.07
N GLU A 68 -7.49 0.69 -4.01
CA GLU A 68 -7.80 -0.03 -2.77
C GLU A 68 -6.66 0.04 -1.74
N ASP A 69 -6.99 -0.06 -0.47
CA ASP A 69 -5.97 -0.23 0.56
C ASP A 69 -5.23 -1.56 0.33
N GLY A 70 -3.91 -1.55 0.52
CA GLY A 70 -3.13 -2.80 0.43
C GLY A 70 -3.50 -3.72 1.59
N LYS A 71 -3.23 -5.02 1.45
CA LYS A 71 -3.32 -5.97 2.57
C LYS A 71 -2.51 -5.41 3.74
N ARG A 72 -3.18 -5.19 4.88
CA ARG A 72 -2.49 -4.81 6.11
C ARG A 72 -1.70 -6.03 6.56
N SER A 73 -0.38 -6.01 6.40
CA SER A 73 0.51 -7.10 6.85
C SER A 73 0.58 -7.24 8.37
N GLY A 74 -0.20 -6.44 9.12
CA GLY A 74 -0.13 -6.35 10.57
C GLY A 74 1.26 -5.95 11.05
N ARG A 75 1.41 -5.77 12.36
CA ARG A 75 2.73 -5.94 12.97
C ARG A 75 3.05 -7.43 12.88
N PRO A 76 4.22 -7.84 12.39
CA PRO A 76 4.63 -9.24 12.46
C PRO A 76 4.42 -9.74 13.88
N ARG A 77 3.49 -10.68 14.06
CA ARG A 77 3.35 -11.42 15.31
C ARG A 77 4.48 -12.43 15.25
N THR A 78 5.44 -12.37 16.17
CA THR A 78 6.39 -13.47 16.38
C THR A 78 5.56 -14.73 16.64
N SER A 79 5.29 -15.53 15.61
CA SER A 79 4.85 -16.90 15.78
C SER A 79 6.06 -17.65 16.30
N ARG A 80 5.91 -18.27 17.48
CA ARG A 80 6.95 -19.06 18.16
C ARG A 80 7.11 -20.43 17.48
N SER A 81 7.24 -20.44 16.16
CA SER A 81 7.51 -21.58 15.27
C SER A 81 7.91 -20.92 13.95
N THR A 82 9.17 -20.87 13.56
CA THR A 82 9.98 -22.03 13.21
C THR A 82 11.44 -21.66 13.42
N GLY A 83 12.05 -22.28 14.41
CA GLY A 83 13.49 -22.34 14.51
C GLY A 83 13.79 -23.70 15.09
N LEU A 84 14.04 -24.69 14.23
CA LEU A 84 14.92 -25.75 14.68
C LEU A 84 16.18 -25.03 15.13
N SER A 85 16.50 -25.19 16.41
CA SER A 85 17.66 -24.51 16.96
C SER A 85 18.87 -24.97 16.18
N VAL A 86 19.85 -24.09 15.95
CA VAL A 86 21.12 -24.46 15.28
C VAL A 86 21.76 -25.69 15.95
N LEU A 87 21.45 -25.94 17.23
CA LEU A 87 21.84 -27.13 17.98
C LEU A 87 21.25 -28.44 17.40
N GLU A 88 19.96 -28.47 17.03
CA GLU A 88 19.33 -29.66 16.44
C GLU A 88 19.93 -30.02 15.07
N LEU A 89 20.31 -29.00 14.28
CA LEU A 89 21.03 -29.21 13.01
C LEU A 89 22.45 -29.73 13.21
N VAL A 90 23.15 -29.32 14.28
CA VAL A 90 24.51 -29.80 14.60
C VAL A 90 24.49 -31.24 15.10
N GLU A 91 23.47 -31.64 15.86
CA GLU A 91 23.32 -33.03 16.33
C GLU A 91 23.06 -34.02 15.18
N GLN A 92 22.23 -33.66 14.20
CA GLN A 92 21.99 -34.50 13.02
C GLN A 92 23.24 -34.71 12.16
N ASN A 93 24.10 -33.68 12.03
CA ASN A 93 25.33 -33.80 11.26
C ASN A 93 26.40 -34.64 11.97
N ARG A 94 26.43 -34.64 13.31
CA ARG A 94 27.34 -35.49 14.09
C ARG A 94 26.94 -36.96 14.07
N ALA A 95 25.65 -37.28 14.00
CA ALA A 95 25.17 -38.65 13.91
C ALA A 95 25.48 -39.35 12.57
N GLN A 96 25.77 -38.60 11.50
CA GLN A 96 26.09 -39.14 10.17
C GLN A 96 27.60 -39.16 9.84
N GLY A 97 28.45 -38.66 10.73
CA GLY A 97 29.91 -38.55 10.51
C GLY A 97 30.75 -39.64 11.16
N GLY A 98 30.17 -40.79 11.53
CA GLY A 98 30.91 -41.92 12.10
C GLY A 98 31.54 -42.81 11.02
N VAL A 99 32.84 -42.62 10.77
CA VAL A 99 33.76 -43.61 10.17
C VAL A 99 34.98 -43.73 11.06
#